data_AF-A0A8T5F9R6-F1
#
_entry.id   AF-A0A8T5F9R6-F1
#
_cell.length_a   1.000
_cell.length_b   1.000
_cell.length_c   1.000
_cell.angle_alpha   90.00
_cell.angle_beta   90.00
_cell.angle_gamma   90.00
#
_symmetry.space_group_name_H-M   'P 1'
#
loop_
_entity.id
_entity.type
_entity.pdbx_description
1 polymer ?
#
loop_
_entity_poly.entity_id
_entity_poly.type
_entity_poly.pdbx_seq_one_letter_code
_entity_poly.pdbx_strand_id
1 'polypeptide(L)' 'MSNWQKVNSVIRYKHDVRREKIIELGQLGLNQAEIAEETGYSLSTVKREIYAIRKTCRIKELIHE' A
#
# COMPACT_ATOMS: atom_id res chain seq x y z
N MET A 1 7.04 20.75 -16.05
CA MET A 1 6.08 20.03 -15.17
C MET A 1 5.46 21.01 -14.18
N SER A 2 4.13 21.04 -14.10
CA SER A 2 3.36 21.86 -13.15
C SER A 2 3.59 21.41 -11.70
N ASN A 3 3.46 22.33 -10.73
CA ASN A 3 3.60 22.05 -9.30
C ASN A 3 2.64 20.93 -8.83
N TRP A 4 1.43 20.88 -9.40
CA TRP A 4 0.43 19.83 -9.14
C TRP A 4 0.92 18.44 -9.54
N GLN A 5 1.66 18.35 -10.65
CA GLN A 5 2.20 17.07 -11.13
C GLN A 5 3.30 16.54 -10.20
N LYS A 6 4.12 17.44 -9.64
CA LYS A 6 5.20 17.10 -8.69
C LYS A 6 4.66 16.59 -7.35
N VAL A 7 3.66 17.28 -6.78
CA VAL A 7 3.05 16.84 -5.51
C VAL A 7 2.39 15.47 -5.67
N ASN A 8 1.65 15.27 -6.76
CA ASN A 8 1.02 13.98 -7.05
C ASN A 8 2.02 12.84 -7.27
N SER A 9 3.18 13.09 -7.88
CA SER A 9 4.20 12.06 -8.06
C SER A 9 4.82 11.62 -6.73
N VAL A 10 5.10 12.56 -5.83
CA VAL A 10 5.64 12.26 -4.50
C VAL A 10 4.63 11.49 -3.64
N ILE A 11 3.35 11.88 -3.69
CA ILE A 11 2.29 11.17 -2.97
C ILE A 11 2.18 9.72 -3.46
N ARG A 12 2.14 9.50 -4.78
CA ARG A 12 2.10 8.15 -5.35
C ARG A 12 3.29 7.30 -4.91
N TYR A 13 4.50 7.83 -5.07
CA TYR A 13 5.73 7.15 -4.65
C TYR A 13 5.68 6.72 -3.17
N LYS A 14 5.23 7.62 -2.28
CA LYS A 14 5.11 7.31 -0.85
C LYS A 14 4.11 6.19 -0.55
N HIS A 15 3.03 6.09 -1.30
CA HIS A 15 2.07 4.99 -1.16
C HIS A 15 2.63 3.66 -1.70
N ASP A 16 3.38 3.70 -2.79
CA ASP A 16 3.95 2.50 -3.41
C ASP A 16 4.99 1.85 -2.48
N VAL A 17 5.94 2.64 -1.95
CA VAL A 17 6.94 2.15 -0.98
C VAL A 17 6.27 1.59 0.28
N ARG A 18 5.21 2.23 0.78
CA ARG A 18 4.45 1.73 1.94
C ARG A 18 3.79 0.39 1.66
N ARG A 19 3.20 0.23 0.47
CA ARG A 19 2.51 -1.00 0.08
C ARG A 19 3.49 -2.14 -0.13
N GLU A 20 4.63 -1.87 -0.77
CA GLU A 20 5.71 -2.86 -0.91
C GLU A 20 6.11 -3.41 0.47
N LYS A 21 6.36 -2.53 1.45
CA LYS A 21 6.72 -2.98 2.79
C LYS A 21 5.63 -3.79 3.49
N ILE A 22 4.37 -3.38 3.35
CA ILE A 22 3.22 -4.11 3.90
C ILE A 22 3.07 -5.48 3.25
N ILE A 23 3.32 -5.61 1.94
CA ILE A 23 3.26 -6.88 1.21
C ILE A 23 4.37 -7.82 1.70
N GLU A 24 5.61 -7.33 1.80
CA GLU A 24 6.75 -8.12 2.32
C GLU A 24 6.44 -8.71 3.69
N LEU A 25 6.00 -7.88 4.64
CA LEU A 25 5.71 -8.32 6.01
C LEU A 25 4.51 -9.28 6.06
N GLY A 26 3.48 -9.06 5.23
CA GLY A 26 2.36 -10.00 5.09
C GLY A 26 2.79 -11.36 4.52
N GLN A 27 3.74 -11.38 3.58
CA GLN A 27 4.31 -12.63 3.03
C GLN A 27 5.14 -13.40 4.06
N LEU A 28 5.72 -12.71 5.03
CA LEU A 28 6.38 -13.31 6.20
C LEU A 28 5.38 -13.85 7.25
N GLY A 29 4.07 -13.67 7.02
CA GLY A 29 3.01 -14.20 7.88
C GLY A 29 2.57 -13.26 9.00
N LEU A 30 3.09 -12.02 9.05
CA LEU A 30 2.67 -11.07 10.07
C LEU A 30 1.21 -10.65 9.88
N ASN A 31 0.52 -10.49 10.99
CA ASN A 31 -0.82 -9.94 11.03
C ASN A 31 -0.81 -8.40 11.00
N GLN A 32 -1.98 -7.78 10.81
CA GLN A 32 -2.09 -6.32 10.61
C GLN A 32 -1.59 -5.49 11.80
N ALA A 33 -1.71 -6.00 13.02
CA ALA A 33 -1.23 -5.30 14.22
C ALA A 33 0.30 -5.38 14.30
N GLU A 34 0.88 -6.55 14.04
CA GLU A 34 2.35 -6.74 13.98
C GLU A 34 2.96 -5.89 12.86
N ILE A 35 2.32 -5.80 11.70
CA ILE A 35 2.76 -4.92 10.61
C ILE A 35 2.74 -3.44 11.05
N ALA A 36 1.72 -3.02 11.81
CA ALA A 36 1.61 -1.65 12.29
C ALA A 36 2.74 -1.32 13.28
N GLU A 37 3.05 -2.25 14.18
CA GLU A 37 4.16 -2.14 15.13
C GLU A 37 5.51 -2.07 14.39
N GLU A 38 5.78 -3.02 13.49
CA GLU A 38 7.05 -3.14 12.77
C GLU A 38 7.33 -1.94 11.83
N THR A 39 6.29 -1.36 11.24
CA THR A 39 6.42 -0.22 10.31
C THR A 39 6.31 1.15 10.97
N GLY A 40 5.87 1.20 12.24
CA GLY A 40 5.50 2.44 12.92
C GLY A 40 4.28 3.16 12.33
N TYR A 41 3.52 2.50 11.45
CA TYR A 41 2.29 3.05 10.89
C TYR A 41 1.10 2.80 11.81
N SER A 42 0.10 3.68 11.78
CA SER A 42 -1.14 3.40 12.50
C SER A 42 -1.85 2.18 11.89
N LEU A 43 -2.51 1.38 12.74
CA LEU A 43 -3.30 0.23 12.30
C LEU A 43 -4.32 0.60 11.21
N SER A 44 -4.94 1.77 11.33
CA SER A 44 -5.87 2.31 10.33
C SER A 44 -5.19 2.55 8.97
N THR A 45 -3.95 3.02 8.98
CA THR A 45 -3.15 3.20 7.74
C THR A 45 -2.87 1.84 7.11
N VAL A 46 -2.41 0.87 7.89
CA VAL A 46 -2.14 -0.50 7.42
C VAL A 46 -3.39 -1.13 6.80
N LYS A 47 -4.54 -1.06 7.49
CA LYS A 47 -5.83 -1.55 6.98
C LYS A 47 -6.21 -0.92 5.64
N ARG A 48 -6.07 0.39 5.52
CA ARG A 48 -6.40 1.13 4.29
C ARG A 48 -5.50 0.72 3.13
N GLU A 49 -4.19 0.58 3.35
CA GLU A 49 -3.26 0.16 2.30
C GLU A 49 -3.50 -1.31 1.91
N ILE A 50 -3.76 -2.22 2.85
CA ILE A 50 -4.14 -3.61 2.55
C ILE A 50 -5.40 -3.67 1.70
N TYR A 51 -6.42 -2.86 2.03
CA TYR A 51 -7.62 -2.77 1.21
C TYR A 51 -7.30 -2.29 -0.22
N ALA A 52 -6.46 -1.27 -0.36
CA ALA A 52 -6.03 -0.77 -1.67
C ALA A 52 -5.26 -1.84 -2.47
N ILE A 53 -4.31 -2.55 -1.84
CA ILE A 53 -3.58 -3.66 -2.46
C ILE A 53 -4.54 -4.73 -2.99
N ARG A 54 -5.47 -5.20 -2.15
CA ARG A 54 -6.48 -6.21 -2.53
C ARG A 54 -7.35 -5.74 -3.68
N LYS A 55 -7.79 -4.48 -3.66
CA LYS A 55 -8.59 -3.88 -4.73
C LYS A 55 -7.81 -3.83 -6.04
N THR A 56 -6.53 -3.42 -6.01
CA THR A 56 -5.68 -3.37 -7.20
C THR A 56 -5.41 -4.76 -7.77
N CYS A 57 -5.16 -5.78 -6.94
CA CYS A 57 -5.02 -7.16 -7.42
C CYS A 57 -6.32 -7.65 -8.09
N ARG A 58 -7.47 -7.42 -7.47
CA ARG A 58 -8.78 -7.80 -8.02
C ARG A 58 -9.09 -7.09 -9.34
N ILE A 59 -8.70 -5.82 -9.49
CA ILE A 59 -8.86 -5.10 -10.76
C ILE A 59 -8.01 -5.72 -11.87
N LYS A 60 -6.77 -6.17 -11.57
CA LYS A 60 -5.92 -6.85 -12.57
C LYS A 60 -6.55 -8.16 -13.06
N GLU A 61 -7.23 -8.91 -12.20
CA GLU A 61 -7.97 -10.13 -12.59
C GLU A 61 -9.14 -9.84 -13.53
N LEU A 62 -9.78 -8.67 -13.41
CA LEU A 62 -10.92 -8.25 -14.24
C LEU A 62 -10.53 -7.64 -15.60
N ILE A 63 -9.25 -7.28 -15.80
CA ILE A 63 -8.76 -6.63 -17.03
C ILE A 63 -8.20 -7.67 -18.04
N HIS A 64 -8.31 -8.97 -17.74
CA HIS A 64 -7.82 -10.06 -18.59
C HIS A 64 -8.80 -10.55 -19.68
N GLU A 65 -9.83 -9.76 -20.01
CA GLU A 65 -10.77 -10.02 -21.12
C GLU A 65 -10.45 -9.22 -22.38
#